data_AF-A0A3A8EG62-F1
#
_entry.id   AF-A0A3A8EG62-F1
#
_cell.length_a   1.000
_cell.length_b   1.000
_cell.length_c   1.000
_cell.angle_alpha   90.00
_cell.angle_beta   90.00
_cell.angle_gamma   90.00
#
_symmetry.space_group_name_H-M   'P 1'
#
loop_
_entity.id
_entity.type
_entity.pdbx_description
1 polymer ?
#
loop_
_entity_poly.entity_id
_entity_poly.type
_entity_poly.pdbx_seq_one_letter_code
_entity_poly.pdbx_strand_id
1 'polypeptide(L)' 'MQYDPLDNLHAMSNNIAQKHRLNEIKKNAHDLDDVLTFRVNSALKKEFSRICKENQSSASSELKRYMLKIVEQGSL' A
#
# COMPACT_ATOMS: atom_id res chain seq x y z
N MET A 1 20.31 26.48 15.43
CA MET A 1 18.95 26.35 14.86
C MET A 1 17.97 26.45 16.01
N GLN A 2 17.00 27.35 15.93
CA GLN A 2 15.97 27.51 16.95
C GLN A 2 14.94 26.39 16.75
N TYR A 3 14.70 25.58 17.79
CA TYR A 3 13.71 24.51 17.78
C TYR A 3 12.31 25.16 17.84
N ASP A 4 11.48 24.99 16.81
CA ASP A 4 10.09 25.46 16.84
C ASP A 4 9.17 24.36 17.38
N PRO A 5 8.58 24.51 18.58
CA PRO A 5 7.67 23.53 19.15
C PRO A 5 6.41 23.29 18.30
N LEU A 6 6.00 24.26 17.49
CA LEU A 6 4.82 24.16 16.63
C LEU A 6 5.05 23.23 15.43
N ASP A 7 6.27 23.23 14.87
CA ASP A 7 6.64 22.31 13.79
C ASP A 7 6.61 20.85 14.26
N ASN A 8 7.09 20.60 15.49
CA ASN A 8 7.05 19.27 16.07
C ASN A 8 5.60 18.83 16.35
N LEU A 9 4.72 19.74 16.80
CA LEU A 9 3.31 19.45 17.02
C LEU A 9 2.57 19.13 15.71
N HIS A 10 2.83 19.88 14.64
CA HIS A 10 2.29 19.59 13.32
C HIS A 10 2.78 18.25 12.78
N ALA A 11 4.08 17.96 12.91
CA ALA A 11 4.63 16.67 12.52
C ALA A 11 3.96 15.52 13.29
N MET A 12 3.80 15.64 14.62
CA MET A 12 3.12 14.64 15.43
C MET A 12 1.65 14.44 15.04
N SER A 13 0.92 15.54 14.80
CA SER A 13 -0.48 15.50 14.37
C SER A 13 -0.66 14.78 13.03
N ASN A 14 0.21 15.10 12.06
CA ASN A 14 0.21 14.44 10.75
C ASN A 14 0.52 12.95 10.86
N ASN A 15 1.48 12.56 11.71
CA ASN A 15 1.79 11.16 11.97
C ASN A 15 0.62 10.40 12.60
N ILE A 16 -0.11 11.01 13.54
CA ILE A 16 -1.29 10.41 14.17
C ILE A 16 -2.40 10.21 13.12
N ALA A 17 -2.67 11.22 12.30
CA ALA A 17 -3.66 11.13 11.23
C ALA A 17 -3.31 10.04 10.20
N GLN A 18 -2.04 9.95 9.79
CA GLN A 18 -1.57 8.91 8.88
C GLN A 18 -1.72 7.51 9.49
N LYS A 19 -1.31 7.32 10.75
CA LYS A 19 -1.48 6.04 11.47
C LYS A 19 -2.95 5.64 11.57
N HIS A 20 -3.85 6.59 11.84
CA HIS A 20 -5.29 6.33 11.89
C HIS A 20 -5.81 5.84 10.53
N ARG A 21 -5.44 6.51 9.42
CA ARG A 21 -5.81 6.08 8.06
C ARG A 21 -5.29 4.69 7.73
N LEU A 22 -4.03 4.39 8.07
CA LEU A 22 -3.44 3.06 7.86
C LEU A 22 -4.17 1.98 8.65
N ASN A 23 -4.55 2.26 9.89
CA ASN A 23 -5.30 1.31 10.72
C ASN A 23 -6.67 1.00 10.12
N GLU A 24 -7.39 2.01 9.61
CA GLU A 24 -8.66 1.80 8.92
C GLU A 24 -8.51 0.95 7.65
N ILE A 25 -7.47 1.19 6.85
CA ILE A 25 -7.18 0.37 5.66
C ILE A 25 -6.91 -1.08 6.07
N LYS A 26 -6.08 -1.31 7.09
CA LYS A 26 -5.76 -2.67 7.58
C LYS A 26 -6.97 -3.38 8.16
N LYS A 27 -7.79 -2.66 8.92
CA LYS A 27 -9.01 -3.20 9.52
C LYS A 27 -9.99 -3.67 8.44
N ASN A 28 -10.16 -2.89 7.37
CA ASN A 28 -11.09 -3.18 6.29
C ASN A 28 -10.46 -3.93 5.10
N ALA A 29 -9.20 -4.38 5.19
CA ALA A 29 -8.50 -5.04 4.08
C ALA A 29 -9.14 -6.35 3.59
N HIS A 30 -10.05 -6.91 4.38
CA HIS A 30 -10.83 -8.10 4.04
C HIS A 30 -12.16 -7.77 3.35
N ASP A 31 -12.63 -6.52 3.45
CA ASP A 31 -13.80 -6.01 2.74
C ASP A 31 -13.35 -5.58 1.33
N LEU A 32 -13.78 -6.34 0.32
CA LEU A 32 -13.38 -6.14 -1.07
C LEU A 32 -14.54 -5.47 -1.81
N ASP A 33 -14.63 -4.16 -1.70
CA ASP A 33 -15.73 -3.33 -2.21
C ASP A 33 -15.45 -2.70 -3.59
N ASP A 34 -14.21 -2.76 -4.09
CA ASP A 34 -13.80 -2.14 -5.36
C ASP A 34 -12.81 -3.00 -6.19
N VAL A 35 -12.65 -2.68 -7.48
CA VAL A 35 -11.86 -3.44 -8.47
C VAL A 35 -10.91 -2.55 -9.28
N LEU A 36 -9.65 -2.96 -9.36
CA LEU A 36 -8.64 -2.34 -10.25
C LEU A 36 -8.49 -3.12 -11.56
N THR A 37 -8.65 -2.44 -12.70
CA THR A 37 -8.45 -3.02 -14.04
C THR A 37 -7.18 -2.47 -14.69
N PHE A 38 -6.19 -3.33 -14.94
CA PHE A 38 -4.92 -2.95 -15.56
C PHE A 38 -4.80 -3.49 -16.99
N ARG A 39 -4.37 -2.63 -17.91
CA ARG A 39 -3.90 -3.06 -19.24
C ARG A 39 -2.38 -3.23 -19.18
N VAL A 40 -1.92 -4.43 -19.52
CA VAL A 40 -0.49 -4.78 -19.53
C VAL A 40 -0.16 -5.58 -20.78
N ASN A 41 1.10 -5.56 -21.19
CA ASN A 41 1.59 -6.43 -22.24
C ASN A 41 1.46 -7.91 -21.84
N SER A 42 1.19 -8.78 -22.81
CA SER A 42 0.95 -10.21 -22.58
C SER A 42 2.17 -10.96 -22.05
N ALA A 43 3.39 -10.58 -22.45
CA ALA A 43 4.63 -11.16 -21.93
C ALA A 43 4.82 -10.85 -20.44
N LEU A 44 4.59 -9.59 -20.05
CA LEU A 44 4.64 -9.18 -18.64
C LEU A 44 3.62 -9.97 -17.81
N LYS A 45 2.38 -10.09 -18.30
CA LYS A 45 1.35 -10.89 -17.63
C LYS A 45 1.79 -12.34 -17.43
N LYS A 46 2.40 -12.96 -18.45
CA LYS A 46 2.85 -14.36 -18.38
C LYS A 46 3.92 -14.55 -17.33
N GLU A 47 4.99 -13.75 -17.36
CA GLU A 47 6.09 -13.87 -16.39
C GLU A 47 5.63 -13.56 -14.97
N PHE A 48 4.86 -12.49 -14.78
CA PHE A 48 4.34 -12.16 -13.46
C PHE A 48 3.45 -13.29 -12.91
N SER A 49 2.60 -13.88 -13.77
CA SER A 49 1.75 -15.01 -13.38
C SER A 49 2.55 -16.27 -13.04
N ARG A 50 3.68 -16.52 -13.74
CA ARG A 50 4.59 -17.63 -13.42
C ARG A 50 5.19 -17.46 -12.03
N ILE A 51 5.76 -16.29 -11.74
CA ILE A 51 6.35 -15.96 -10.44
C ILE A 51 5.31 -16.06 -9.32
N CYS A 52 4.09 -15.57 -9.54
CA CYS A 52 3.03 -15.67 -8.53
C CYS A 52 2.74 -17.13 -8.17
N LYS A 53 2.64 -18.02 -9.19
CA LYS A 53 2.39 -19.46 -8.98
C LYS A 53 3.51 -20.14 -8.22
N GLU A 54 4.77 -19.83 -8.54
CA GLU A 54 5.94 -20.36 -7.82
C GLU A 54 5.90 -20.00 -6.32
N ASN A 55 5.39 -18.82 -6.00
CA ASN A 55 5.23 -18.33 -4.63
C ASN A 55 3.87 -18.68 -3.99
N GLN A 56 3.07 -19.58 -4.60
CA GLN A 56 1.72 -19.95 -4.14
C GLN A 56 0.81 -18.73 -3.90
N SER A 57 0.93 -17.74 -4.76
CA SER A 57 0.23 -16.46 -4.68
C SER A 57 -0.52 -16.16 -5.98
N SER A 58 -1.29 -15.07 -5.96
CA SER A 58 -1.95 -14.51 -7.14
C SER A 58 -1.42 -13.12 -7.45
N ALA A 59 -1.56 -12.70 -8.71
CA ALA A 59 -1.27 -11.33 -9.13
C ALA A 59 -1.97 -10.31 -8.22
N SER A 60 -3.26 -10.56 -7.91
CA SER A 60 -4.04 -9.69 -7.03
C SER A 60 -3.52 -9.65 -5.59
N SER A 61 -3.09 -10.78 -5.02
CA SER A 61 -2.52 -10.80 -3.67
C SER A 61 -1.19 -10.06 -3.60
N GLU A 62 -0.33 -10.20 -4.61
CA GLU A 62 0.94 -9.48 -4.64
C GLU A 62 0.77 -7.99 -4.86
N LEU A 63 -0.16 -7.60 -5.75
CA LEU A 63 -0.49 -6.19 -5.95
C LEU A 63 -1.05 -5.56 -4.67
N LYS A 64 -1.96 -6.25 -3.95
CA LYS A 64 -2.46 -5.78 -2.65
C LYS A 64 -1.34 -5.60 -1.63
N ARG A 65 -0.43 -6.59 -1.53
CA ARG A 65 0.74 -6.50 -0.64
C ARG A 65 1.64 -5.31 -0.99
N TYR A 66 1.94 -5.14 -2.28
CA TYR A 66 2.76 -4.04 -2.76
C TYR A 66 2.11 -2.69 -2.47
N MET A 67 0.83 -2.52 -2.83
CA MET A 67 0.08 -1.30 -2.57
C MET A 67 0.04 -0.96 -1.07
N LEU A 68 -0.25 -1.94 -0.22
CA LEU A 68 -0.25 -1.73 1.23
C LEU A 68 1.14 -1.26 1.71
N LYS A 69 2.21 -1.91 1.25
CA LYS A 69 3.58 -1.53 1.60
C LYS A 69 3.90 -0.10 1.20
N ILE A 70 3.56 0.32 -0.03
CA ILE A 70 3.78 1.68 -0.50
C ILE A 70 2.96 2.69 0.32
N VAL A 71 1.71 2.37 0.63
CA VAL A 71 0.84 3.24 1.45
C VAL A 71 1.38 3.37 2.88
N GLU A 72 1.95 2.30 3.46
CA GLU A 72 2.64 2.34 4.75
C GLU A 72 3.93 3.18 4.70
N GLN A 73 4.70 3.06 3.63
CA GLN A 73 5.97 3.78 3.44
C GLN A 73 5.79 5.24 3.06
N GLY A 74 4.64 5.63 2.48
CA GLY A 74 4.36 6.98 2.02
C GLY A 74 5.16 7.42 0.80
N SER A 75 5.85 6.49 0.13
CA SER A 75 6.69 6.72 -1.06
C SER A 75 6.74 5.48 -1.94
N LEU A 76 6.96 5.68 -3.25
CA LEU A 76 7.06 4.64 -4.28
C LEU A 76 8.45 3.99 -4.35
#